data_AF-A0A8S3JKW3-F1
#
_entry.id   AF-A0A8S3JKW3-F1
#
_cell.length_a   1.000
_cell.length_b   1.000
_cell.length_c   1.000
_cell.angle_alpha   90.00
_cell.angle_beta   90.00
_cell.angle_gamma   90.00
#
_symmetry.space_group_name_H-M   'P 1'
#
loop_
_entity.id
_entity.type
_entity.pdbx_description
1 polymer ?
#
loop_
_entity_poly.entity_id
_entity_poly.type
_entity_poly.pdbx_seq_one_letter_code
_entity_poly.pdbx_strand_id
1 'polypeptide(L)'
;TKGLYEKARQGLITNFTGIDAPYQEPLNPDVVIDTSVISIERALELIIEQLAQRKILSPSLILSVRELFMDEDTRKNALEEFPNLPKLDITELDLQWVQVLSEGWATPLAGFMRETEYLQCLHFGCLMK
;
A
#
# COMPACT_ATOMS: atom_id res chain seq x y z
N THR A 1 -22.20 18.98 19.72
CA THR A 1 -23.13 18.10 18.97
C THR A 1 -24.29 18.94 18.45
N LYS A 2 -24.61 18.88 17.16
CA LYS A 2 -25.58 19.81 16.52
C LYS A 2 -27.06 19.64 16.94
N GLY A 3 -27.38 18.82 17.95
CA GLY A 3 -28.74 18.63 18.50
C GLY A 3 -29.79 18.09 17.52
N LEU A 4 -29.39 17.63 16.32
CA LEU A 4 -30.31 17.28 15.24
C LEU A 4 -31.14 16.03 15.56
N TYR A 5 -30.53 14.99 16.13
CA TYR A 5 -31.23 13.78 16.56
C TYR A 5 -32.29 14.06 17.65
N GLU A 6 -31.99 14.98 18.57
CA GLU A 6 -32.93 15.37 19.64
C GLU A 6 -34.15 16.09 19.05
N LYS A 7 -33.93 17.04 18.15
CA LYS A 7 -35.01 17.75 17.43
C LYS A 7 -35.84 16.82 16.55
N ALA A 8 -35.21 15.86 15.87
CA ALA A 8 -35.91 14.87 15.06
C ALA A 8 -36.78 13.94 15.92
N ARG A 9 -36.29 13.48 17.09
CA ARG A 9 -37.10 12.71 18.05
C ARG A 9 -38.27 13.50 18.64
N GLN A 10 -38.15 14.83 18.72
CA GLN A 10 -39.24 15.73 19.13
C GLN A 10 -40.23 16.02 17.99
N GLY A 11 -40.05 15.45 16.79
CA GLY A 11 -40.91 15.67 15.63
C GLY A 11 -40.73 17.02 14.94
N LEU A 12 -39.68 17.78 15.29
CA LEU A 12 -39.39 19.10 14.71
C LEU A 12 -38.71 19.03 13.34
N ILE A 13 -38.16 17.87 12.99
CA ILE A 13 -37.52 17.59 11.69
C ILE A 13 -38.14 16.29 11.16
N THR A 14 -38.73 16.35 9.97
CA THR A 14 -39.33 15.21 9.29
C THR A 14 -38.39 14.63 8.23
N ASN A 15 -38.60 13.38 7.86
CA ASN A 15 -37.78 12.59 6.93
C ASN A 15 -36.31 12.47 7.37
N PHE A 16 -36.08 12.29 8.66
CA PHE A 16 -34.76 12.07 9.24
C PHE A 16 -34.35 10.60 9.14
N THR A 17 -33.30 10.33 8.37
CA THR A 17 -32.78 8.97 8.14
C THR A 17 -32.36 8.30 9.45
N GLY A 18 -32.86 7.10 9.72
CA GLY A 18 -32.60 6.34 10.94
C GLY A 18 -33.55 6.64 12.10
N ILE A 19 -34.57 7.50 11.91
CA ILE A 19 -35.68 7.70 12.84
C ILE A 19 -37.02 7.46 12.12
N ASP A 20 -37.38 8.34 11.18
CA ASP A 20 -38.67 8.35 10.47
C ASP A 20 -38.53 8.11 8.97
N ALA A 21 -37.30 8.09 8.44
CA ALA A 21 -36.98 7.62 7.09
C ALA A 21 -35.98 6.43 7.13
N PRO A 22 -36.12 5.43 6.23
CA PRO A 22 -35.20 4.28 6.18
C PRO A 22 -33.85 4.69 5.59
N TYR A 23 -32.78 4.07 6.08
CA TYR A 23 -31.48 4.06 5.40
C TYR A 23 -31.42 2.84 4.48
N GLN A 24 -30.94 3.04 3.24
CA GLN A 24 -30.72 1.95 2.29
C GLN A 24 -29.21 1.73 2.16
N GLU A 25 -28.74 0.60 2.69
CA GLU A 25 -27.35 0.22 2.58
C GLU A 25 -26.94 0.04 1.10
N PRO A 26 -25.75 0.52 0.70
CA PRO A 26 -25.25 0.30 -0.65
C PRO A 26 -25.09 -1.20 -0.95
N LEU A 27 -25.56 -1.65 -2.12
CA LEU A 27 -25.44 -3.05 -2.53
C LEU A 27 -23.99 -3.45 -2.87
N ASN A 28 -23.23 -2.52 -3.48
CA ASN A 28 -21.84 -2.73 -3.90
C ASN A 28 -20.96 -1.58 -3.40
N PRO A 29 -20.66 -1.52 -2.08
CA PRO A 29 -19.78 -0.51 -1.53
C PRO A 29 -18.33 -0.76 -1.94
N ASP A 30 -17.59 0.31 -2.27
CA ASP A 30 -16.16 0.24 -2.54
C ASP A 30 -15.33 -0.07 -1.30
N VAL A 31 -15.79 0.43 -0.13
CA VAL A 31 -15.21 0.18 1.18
C VAL A 31 -16.32 0.25 2.24
N VAL A 32 -16.27 -0.64 3.22
CA VAL A 32 -17.19 -0.65 4.37
C VAL A 32 -16.37 -0.40 5.63
N ILE A 33 -16.80 0.57 6.43
CA ILE A 33 -16.08 1.02 7.62
C ILE A 33 -17.05 0.94 8.80
N ASP A 34 -16.86 -0.08 9.65
CA ASP A 34 -17.60 -0.17 10.90
C ASP A 34 -16.89 0.65 11.99
N THR A 35 -17.30 1.90 12.11
CA THR A 35 -16.75 2.85 13.10
C THR A 35 -17.06 2.46 14.55
N SER A 36 -17.88 1.44 14.80
CA SER A 36 -18.15 0.95 16.16
C SER A 36 -17.04 0.05 16.70
N VAL A 37 -16.24 -0.56 15.80
CA VAL A 37 -15.19 -1.54 16.16
C VAL A 37 -13.79 -1.12 15.75
N ILE A 38 -13.63 -0.17 14.83
CA ILE A 38 -12.32 0.29 14.37
C ILE A 38 -12.00 1.72 14.81
N SER A 39 -10.70 1.98 15.01
CA SER A 39 -10.21 3.34 15.29
C SER A 39 -10.21 4.21 14.02
N ILE A 40 -10.06 5.52 14.21
CA ILE A 40 -9.99 6.49 13.12
C ILE A 40 -8.78 6.21 12.22
N GLU A 41 -7.64 5.88 12.83
CA GLU A 41 -6.40 5.56 12.13
C GLU A 41 -6.60 4.34 11.23
N ARG A 42 -7.26 3.29 11.77
CA ARG A 42 -7.53 2.07 10.99
C ARG A 42 -8.51 2.32 9.85
N ALA A 43 -9.54 3.14 10.07
CA ALA A 43 -10.47 3.56 9.04
C ALA A 43 -9.74 4.30 7.90
N LEU A 44 -8.82 5.20 8.26
CA LEU A 44 -8.02 5.95 7.30
C LEU A 44 -7.11 5.04 6.47
N GLU A 45 -6.42 4.08 7.10
CA GLU A 45 -5.58 3.10 6.41
C GLU A 45 -6.37 2.34 5.33
N LEU A 46 -7.55 1.81 5.68
CA LEU A 46 -8.42 1.08 4.75
C LEU A 46 -8.83 1.94 3.55
N ILE A 47 -9.14 3.20 3.78
CA ILE A 47 -9.48 4.14 2.69
C ILE A 47 -8.26 4.38 1.79
N ILE A 48 -7.09 4.65 2.39
CA ILE A 48 -5.86 4.91 1.63
C ILE A 48 -5.48 3.69 0.78
N GLU A 49 -5.56 2.49 1.34
CA GLU A 49 -5.32 1.22 0.62
C GLU A 49 -6.26 1.08 -0.58
N GLN A 50 -7.55 1.32 -0.41
CA GLN A 50 -8.54 1.25 -1.50
C GLN A 50 -8.26 2.28 -2.62
N LEU A 51 -7.89 3.51 -2.24
CA LEU A 51 -7.53 4.55 -3.21
C LEU A 51 -6.22 4.23 -3.93
N ALA A 52 -5.24 3.63 -3.25
CA ALA A 52 -3.98 3.19 -3.83
C ALA A 52 -4.18 2.04 -4.82
N GLN A 53 -5.00 1.03 -4.48
CA GLN A 53 -5.36 -0.08 -5.38
C GLN A 53 -6.03 0.42 -6.67
N ARG A 54 -6.88 1.44 -6.55
CA ARG A 54 -7.55 2.10 -7.69
C ARG A 54 -6.66 3.07 -8.46
N LYS A 55 -5.38 3.21 -8.07
CA LYS A 55 -4.41 4.15 -8.66
C LYS A 55 -4.85 5.62 -8.60
N ILE A 56 -5.70 5.96 -7.64
CA ILE A 56 -6.13 7.35 -7.37
C ILE A 56 -5.06 8.06 -6.54
N LEU A 57 -4.51 7.37 -5.55
CA LEU A 57 -3.34 7.83 -4.78
C LEU A 57 -2.08 7.16 -5.30
N SER A 58 -1.03 7.95 -5.51
CA SER A 58 0.29 7.42 -5.83
C SER A 58 0.82 6.61 -4.64
N PRO A 59 1.47 5.44 -4.87
CA PRO A 59 2.08 4.63 -3.80
C PRO A 59 3.18 5.35 -3.02
N SER A 60 3.56 6.55 -3.46
CA SER A 60 4.66 7.35 -2.90
C SER A 60 4.49 7.71 -1.42
N LEU A 61 3.28 7.59 -0.87
CA LEU A 61 2.94 7.89 0.52
C LEU A 61 3.17 6.72 1.49
N ILE A 62 3.47 5.52 1.00
CA ILE A 62 3.72 4.34 1.84
C ILE A 62 5.24 4.09 1.87
N LEU A 63 5.96 4.73 2.80
CA LEU A 63 7.33 4.32 3.16
C LEU A 63 7.25 3.01 3.96
N SER A 64 7.06 1.90 3.25
CA SER A 64 7.25 0.56 3.82
C SER A 64 8.57 0.00 3.30
N VAL A 65 9.28 -0.72 4.16
CA VAL A 65 10.49 -1.45 3.77
C VAL A 65 10.09 -2.46 2.70
N ARG A 66 10.75 -2.38 1.54
CA ARG A 66 10.55 -3.29 0.43
C ARG A 66 11.67 -4.32 0.42
N GLU A 67 11.41 -5.47 1.03
CA GLU A 67 12.29 -6.63 0.91
C GLU A 67 12.19 -7.23 -0.50
N LEU A 68 13.31 -7.75 -1.00
CA LEU A 68 13.41 -8.39 -2.31
C LEU A 68 13.65 -9.90 -2.20
N PHE A 69 13.41 -10.47 -1.01
CA PHE A 69 13.39 -11.92 -0.83
C PHE A 69 12.22 -12.55 -1.59
N MET A 70 12.44 -13.76 -2.08
CA MET A 70 11.40 -14.59 -2.68
C MET A 70 10.67 -15.33 -1.57
N ASP A 71 9.35 -15.42 -1.66
CA ASP A 71 8.59 -16.34 -0.81
C ASP A 71 8.92 -17.80 -1.16
N GLU A 72 8.57 -18.72 -0.25
CA GLU A 72 8.87 -20.15 -0.38
C GLU A 72 8.26 -20.79 -1.63
N ASP A 73 7.10 -20.30 -2.09
CA ASP A 73 6.44 -20.84 -3.28
C ASP A 73 7.13 -20.35 -4.55
N THR A 74 7.42 -19.04 -4.63
CA THR A 74 8.15 -18.45 -5.76
C THR A 74 9.57 -19.01 -5.87
N ARG A 75 10.24 -19.29 -4.74
CA ARG A 75 11.57 -19.91 -4.70
C ARG A 75 11.58 -21.29 -5.35
N LYS A 76 10.57 -22.13 -5.09
CA LYS A 76 10.48 -23.48 -5.69
C LYS A 76 10.37 -23.40 -7.21
N ASN A 77 9.49 -22.53 -7.71
CA ASN A 77 9.31 -22.33 -9.14
C ASN A 77 10.61 -21.83 -9.81
N ALA A 78 11.30 -20.89 -9.16
CA ALA A 78 12.55 -20.34 -9.68
C ALA A 78 13.69 -21.37 -9.72
N LEU A 79 13.72 -22.34 -8.81
CA LEU A 79 14.71 -23.43 -8.83
C LEU A 79 14.56 -24.35 -10.05
N GLU A 80 13.34 -24.49 -10.59
CA GLU A 80 13.09 -25.25 -11.82
C GLU A 80 13.60 -24.50 -13.06
N GLU A 81 13.50 -23.17 -13.06
CA GLU A 81 13.95 -22.31 -14.16
C GLU A 81 15.47 -22.04 -14.13
N PHE A 82 16.07 -22.06 -12.94
CA PHE A 82 17.48 -21.71 -12.71
C PHE A 82 18.51 -22.42 -13.62
N PRO A 83 18.37 -23.72 -13.95
CA PRO A 83 19.33 -24.40 -14.83
C PRO A 83 19.38 -23.83 -16.26
N ASN A 84 18.30 -23.18 -16.71
CA ASN A 84 18.15 -22.69 -18.07
C ASN A 84 18.57 -21.22 -18.24
N LEU A 85 18.92 -20.54 -17.15
CA LEU A 85 19.28 -19.14 -17.17
C LEU A 85 20.80 -18.95 -17.34
N PRO A 86 21.23 -17.91 -18.08
CA PRO A 86 22.63 -17.53 -18.11
C PRO A 86 23.08 -17.10 -16.71
N LYS A 87 24.29 -17.53 -16.33
CA LYS A 87 24.87 -17.25 -15.01
C LYS A 87 25.93 -16.17 -15.14
N LEU A 88 26.01 -15.32 -14.13
CA LEU A 88 27.03 -14.29 -13.98
C LEU A 88 27.76 -14.55 -12.66
N ASP A 89 29.08 -14.69 -12.74
CA ASP A 89 29.91 -14.79 -11.54
C ASP A 89 30.00 -13.42 -10.87
N ILE A 90 29.77 -13.40 -9.56
CA ILE A 90 29.79 -12.18 -8.75
C ILE A 90 30.84 -12.29 -7.65
N THR A 91 31.38 -11.15 -7.24
CA THR A 91 32.38 -11.08 -6.17
C THR A 91 31.72 -11.11 -4.78
N GLU A 92 32.53 -11.23 -3.73
CA GLU A 92 32.04 -11.13 -2.35
C GLU A 92 31.42 -9.75 -2.06
N LEU A 93 31.97 -8.68 -2.63
CA LEU A 93 31.40 -7.33 -2.49
C LEU A 93 30.02 -7.23 -3.16
N ASP A 94 29.86 -7.83 -4.33
CA ASP A 94 28.57 -7.86 -5.02
C ASP A 94 27.53 -8.64 -4.21
N LEU A 95 27.94 -9.74 -3.58
CA LEU A 95 27.07 -10.52 -2.69
C LEU A 95 26.60 -9.70 -1.48
N GLN A 96 27.46 -8.86 -0.91
CA GLN A 96 27.08 -7.93 0.16
C GLN A 96 26.05 -6.92 -0.33
N TRP A 97 26.19 -6.39 -1.56
CA TRP A 97 25.18 -5.50 -2.14
C TRP A 97 23.86 -6.22 -2.44
N VAL A 98 23.90 -7.49 -2.86
CA VAL A 98 22.69 -8.32 -2.99
C VAL A 98 21.98 -8.42 -1.63
N GLN A 99 22.70 -8.62 -0.53
CA GLN A 99 22.10 -8.65 0.81
C GLN A 99 21.46 -7.30 1.18
N VAL A 100 22.17 -6.18 0.97
CA VAL A 100 21.65 -4.82 1.24
C VAL A 100 20.33 -4.58 0.49
N LEU A 101 20.26 -4.97 -0.78
CA LEU A 101 19.04 -4.88 -1.58
C LEU A 101 17.95 -5.84 -1.09
N SER A 102 18.31 -7.06 -0.71
CA SER A 102 17.34 -8.10 -0.32
C SER A 102 16.62 -7.76 0.98
N GLU A 103 17.35 -7.25 1.97
CA GLU A 103 16.81 -6.80 3.26
C GLU A 103 16.08 -5.45 3.17
N GLY A 104 16.04 -4.81 2.00
CA GLY A 104 15.30 -3.58 1.78
C GLY A 104 15.97 -2.30 2.32
N TRP A 105 17.26 -2.33 2.67
CA TRP A 105 18.00 -1.14 3.10
C TRP A 105 18.01 -0.02 2.05
N ALA A 106 17.96 -0.40 0.77
CA ALA A 106 17.89 0.54 -0.35
C ALA A 106 16.47 0.77 -0.88
N THR A 107 15.45 0.54 -0.05
CA THR A 107 14.05 0.87 -0.38
C THR A 107 13.96 2.31 -0.91
N PRO A 108 13.31 2.56 -2.06
CA PRO A 108 12.33 1.72 -2.74
C PRO A 108 12.86 0.91 -3.94
N LEU A 109 14.17 0.74 -4.09
CA LEU A 109 14.75 0.03 -5.24
C LEU A 109 14.17 -1.38 -5.40
N ALA A 110 13.91 -1.76 -6.66
CA ALA A 110 13.41 -3.09 -7.01
C ALA A 110 14.54 -4.09 -7.32
N GLY A 111 15.81 -3.65 -7.22
CA GLY A 111 17.01 -4.39 -7.58
C GLY A 111 18.19 -3.42 -7.75
N PHE A 112 19.23 -3.83 -8.47
CA PHE A 112 20.32 -2.94 -8.84
C PHE A 112 19.80 -1.76 -9.68
N MET A 113 20.38 -0.57 -9.44
CA MET A 113 19.98 0.66 -10.12
C MET A 113 20.09 0.51 -11.65
N ARG A 114 19.04 0.92 -12.34
CA ARG A 114 19.03 1.14 -13.79
C ARG A 114 19.63 2.50 -14.12
N GLU A 115 19.82 2.76 -15.41
CA GLU A 115 20.41 4.01 -15.92
C GLU A 115 19.77 5.27 -15.30
N THR A 116 18.43 5.35 -15.30
CA THR A 116 17.73 6.52 -14.74
C THR A 116 17.98 6.71 -13.25
N GLU A 117 17.89 5.64 -12.47
CA GLU A 117 18.11 5.66 -11.02
C GLU A 117 19.56 6.03 -10.69
N TYR A 118 20.50 5.48 -11.45
CA TYR A 118 21.93 5.74 -11.31
C TYR A 118 22.27 7.21 -11.62
N LEU A 119 21.79 7.75 -12.75
CA LEU A 119 22.01 9.14 -13.12
C LEU A 119 21.37 10.11 -12.13
N GLN A 120 20.17 9.80 -11.63
CA GLN A 120 19.53 10.61 -10.60
C GLN A 120 20.35 10.63 -9.31
N CYS A 121 20.80 9.46 -8.84
CA CYS A 121 21.64 9.36 -7.67
C CYS A 121 22.97 10.12 -7.85
N LEU A 122 23.59 10.02 -9.04
CA LEU A 122 24.85 10.66 -9.34
C LEU A 122 24.76 12.20 -9.36
N HIS A 123 23.69 12.74 -9.97
CA HIS A 123 23.56 14.19 -10.19
C HIS A 123 22.79 14.91 -9.10
N PHE A 124 21.85 14.25 -8.44
CA PHE A 124 20.95 14.88 -7.47
C PHE A 124 21.13 14.33 -6.04
N GLY A 125 21.87 13.23 -5.87
CA GLY A 125 22.02 12.58 -4.56
C GLY A 125 20.73 11.97 -4.02
N CYS A 126 19.69 11.83 -4.86
CA CYS A 126 18.40 11.27 -4.48
C CYS A 126 17.72 10.61 -5.68
N LEU A 127 16.79 9.69 -5.40
CA LEU A 127 15.89 9.11 -6.41
C LEU A 127 14.67 10.00 -6.53
N MET A 128 14.40 10.49 -7.74
CA MET A 128 13.24 11.34 -8.03
C MET A 128 12.08 10.45 -8.46
N LYS A 129 10.94 10.60 -7.77
CA LYS A 129 9.67 9.91 -8.09
C LYS A 129 8.91 10.59 -9.21
#